data_AF-A0A9D1DZ57-F1
#
_entry.id   AF-A0A9D1DZ57-F1
#
_cell.length_a   1.000
_cell.length_b   1.000
_cell.length_c   1.000
_cell.angle_alpha   90.00
_cell.angle_beta   90.00
_cell.angle_gamma   90.00
#
_symmetry.space_group_name_H-M   'P 1'
#
loop_
_entity.id
_entity.type
_entity.pdbx_description
1 polymer ?
#
loop_
_entity_poly.entity_id
_entity_poly.type
_entity_poly.pdbx_seq_one_letter_code
_entity_poly.pdbx_strand_id
1 'polypeptide(L)'
;SSGSTSSNPLLVFLNIVPSNIASVFSSNTEVLAIVFLAAATGLCMNKLGFEKTTTMRRLLQELNDIVTVFLNFVVTKFAPIAIFLLISRTFATYGIEYIRPAVVYMVLTVILLLVYLFGAYPLMVFIGTRLNPKTFLRKIMGVILFGFSTSSSAATLPMNYETCVKRMGVDKQVASFVLPLGMTINMDGTAIMQVVATLFIAGAAGYDVSVGSLIVIALLALVASVGTPAAPGAGAVILFTILSGVGFTSDAALMAYSLILAINRPIEMLVTSLNCVGDSVASLYVAKSEKLLKEDVYNAK
;
A
#
# COMPACT_ATOMS: atom_id res chain seq x y z
N SER A 1 4.29 7.67 -36.55
CA SER A 1 5.41 6.72 -36.50
C SER A 1 6.38 7.15 -35.42
N SER A 2 6.24 6.59 -34.21
CA SER A 2 7.27 6.66 -33.15
C SER A 2 6.94 5.63 -32.06
N GLY A 3 6.52 4.43 -32.49
CA GLY A 3 6.53 3.24 -31.64
C GLY A 3 7.84 2.52 -31.90
N SER A 4 8.87 2.85 -31.12
CA SER A 4 10.09 2.05 -30.92
C SER A 4 11.13 2.83 -30.11
N THR A 5 10.78 3.24 -28.90
CA THR A 5 11.81 3.31 -27.85
C THR A 5 11.49 2.17 -26.91
N SER A 6 12.08 1.01 -27.21
CA SER A 6 12.44 0.08 -26.15
C SER A 6 13.20 0.90 -25.11
N SER A 7 12.53 1.35 -24.06
CA SER A 7 13.11 2.18 -23.02
C SER A 7 14.36 1.46 -22.54
N ASN A 8 15.53 1.99 -22.89
CA ASN A 8 16.79 1.42 -22.45
C ASN A 8 16.70 1.33 -20.92
N PRO A 9 16.78 0.13 -20.32
CA PRO A 9 16.58 -0.03 -18.87
C PRO A 9 17.53 0.85 -18.06
N LEU A 10 18.69 1.19 -18.62
CA LEU A 10 19.67 2.10 -18.02
C LEU A 10 19.20 3.56 -17.98
N LEU A 11 18.35 3.99 -18.91
CA LEU A 11 17.75 5.33 -18.88
C LEU A 11 16.80 5.51 -17.69
N VAL A 12 16.13 4.43 -17.28
CA VAL A 12 15.31 4.45 -16.06
C VAL A 12 16.21 4.74 -14.85
N PHE A 13 17.37 4.08 -14.74
CA PHE A 13 18.33 4.32 -13.65
C PHE A 13 19.01 5.69 -13.73
N LEU A 14 19.33 6.19 -14.93
CA LEU A 14 19.89 7.52 -15.11
C LEU A 14 18.90 8.62 -14.71
N ASN A 15 17.61 8.42 -14.97
CA ASN A 15 16.56 9.37 -14.61
C ASN A 15 16.16 9.33 -13.12
N ILE A 16 16.67 8.37 -12.32
CA ILE A 16 16.48 8.34 -10.86
C ILE A 16 17.18 9.54 -10.20
N VAL A 17 18.34 9.93 -10.73
CA VAL A 17 19.11 11.08 -10.22
C VAL A 17 18.73 12.30 -11.05
N PRO A 18 17.89 13.20 -10.52
CA PRO A 18 17.45 14.35 -11.30
C PRO A 18 18.62 15.30 -11.54
N SER A 19 18.76 15.77 -12.77
CA SER A 19 19.71 16.85 -13.12
C SER A 19 19.31 18.19 -12.50
N ASN A 20 18.03 18.36 -12.15
CA ASN A 20 17.48 19.54 -11.48
C ASN A 20 16.40 19.12 -10.47
N ILE A 21 16.63 19.42 -9.19
CA ILE A 21 15.73 19.07 -8.08
C ILE A 21 14.38 19.81 -8.17
N ALA A 22 14.39 21.09 -8.57
CA ALA A 22 13.18 21.90 -8.57
C ALA A 22 12.20 21.48 -9.67
N SER A 23 12.71 21.09 -10.85
CA SER A 23 11.85 20.66 -11.95
C SER A 23 11.10 19.36 -11.65
N VAL A 24 11.67 18.48 -10.80
CA VAL A 24 11.01 17.21 -10.42
C VAL A 24 9.65 17.45 -9.76
N PHE A 25 9.53 18.50 -8.94
CA PHE A 25 8.28 18.82 -8.25
C PHE A 25 7.23 19.49 -9.15
N SER A 26 7.58 19.84 -10.39
CA SER A 26 6.66 20.47 -11.35
C SER A 26 6.01 19.49 -12.32
N SER A 27 6.52 18.25 -12.42
CA SER A 27 6.03 17.25 -13.36
C SER A 27 5.54 15.99 -12.65
N ASN A 28 4.38 15.50 -13.08
CA ASN A 28 3.78 14.27 -12.54
C ASN A 28 4.45 12.99 -13.05
N THR A 29 5.34 13.05 -14.04
CA THR A 29 6.04 11.87 -14.58
C THR A 29 7.33 11.53 -13.84
N GLU A 30 7.91 12.46 -13.09
CA GLU A 30 9.23 12.30 -12.44
C GLU A 30 9.14 11.69 -11.04
N VAL A 31 8.11 10.88 -10.78
CA VAL A 31 7.82 10.29 -9.46
C VAL A 31 9.00 9.52 -8.90
N LEU A 32 9.73 8.78 -9.75
CA LEU A 32 10.88 7.98 -9.34
C LEU A 32 12.02 8.86 -8.80
N ALA A 33 12.24 10.04 -9.40
CA ALA A 33 13.22 11.00 -8.92
C ALA A 33 12.77 11.67 -7.61
N ILE A 34 11.47 11.95 -7.42
CA ILE A 34 10.92 12.45 -6.13
C ILE A 34 11.19 11.42 -5.04
N VAL A 35 10.90 10.15 -5.32
CA VAL A 35 11.13 9.02 -4.41
C VAL A 35 12.60 8.92 -4.02
N PHE A 36 13.52 9.01 -4.99
CA PHE A 36 14.95 8.96 -4.72
C PHE A 36 15.42 10.12 -3.85
N LEU A 37 15.00 11.35 -4.17
CA LEU A 37 15.32 12.53 -3.38
C LEU A 37 14.79 12.42 -1.94
N ALA A 38 13.56 11.93 -1.76
CA ALA A 38 12.96 11.72 -0.44
C ALA A 38 13.76 10.69 0.38
N ALA A 39 14.11 9.55 -0.22
CA ALA A 39 14.91 8.52 0.43
C ALA A 39 16.32 9.01 0.80
N ALA A 40 17.02 9.66 -0.14
CA ALA A 40 18.35 10.23 0.09
C ALA A 40 18.33 11.30 1.19
N THR A 41 17.33 12.19 1.18
CA THR A 41 17.15 13.22 2.20
C THR A 41 16.89 12.59 3.57
N GLY A 42 16.01 11.57 3.64
CA GLY A 42 15.74 10.83 4.87
C GLY A 42 16.99 10.16 5.46
N LEU A 43 17.84 9.55 4.61
CA LEU A 43 19.11 8.94 5.04
C LEU A 43 20.11 9.98 5.55
N CYS A 44 20.26 11.12 4.87
CA CYS A 44 21.10 12.23 5.32
C CYS A 44 20.61 12.78 6.67
N MET A 45 19.30 12.96 6.84
CA MET A 45 18.70 13.43 8.08
C MET A 45 18.88 12.43 9.23
N ASN A 46 18.91 11.13 8.94
CA ASN A 46 19.25 10.10 9.92
C ASN A 46 20.71 10.24 10.36
N LYS A 47 21.64 10.36 9.40
CA LYS A 47 23.09 10.46 9.68
C LYS A 47 23.46 11.72 10.47
N LEU A 48 22.78 12.85 10.23
CA LEU A 48 23.00 14.11 10.95
C LEU A 48 22.51 14.09 12.41
N GLY A 49 21.72 13.08 12.79
CA GLY A 49 21.14 12.96 14.13
C GLY A 49 19.87 13.78 14.32
N PHE A 50 19.09 13.41 15.35
CA PHE A 50 17.78 14.00 15.61
C PHE A 50 17.89 15.49 15.94
N GLU A 51 18.80 15.88 16.84
CA GLU A 51 18.93 17.27 17.32
C GLU A 51 19.07 18.28 16.19
N LYS A 52 19.95 18.02 15.22
CA LYS A 52 20.21 18.93 14.08
C LYS A 52 19.08 18.97 13.05
N THR A 53 18.22 17.95 13.03
CA THR A 53 17.18 17.78 12.00
C THR A 53 15.76 17.90 12.53
N THR A 54 15.59 18.18 13.82
CA THR A 54 14.30 18.25 14.52
C THR A 54 13.29 19.15 13.79
N THR A 55 13.68 20.37 13.42
CA THR A 55 12.79 21.33 12.76
C THR A 55 12.30 20.81 11.40
N MET A 56 13.20 20.24 10.59
CA MET A 56 12.85 19.72 9.27
C MET A 56 11.97 18.47 9.38
N ARG A 57 12.26 17.57 10.33
CA ARG A 57 11.43 16.39 10.61
C ARG A 57 10.00 16.79 10.98
N ARG A 58 9.89 17.75 11.90
CA ARG A 58 8.60 18.27 12.37
C ARG A 58 7.81 18.92 11.23
N LEU A 59 8.46 19.76 10.42
CA LEU A 59 7.82 20.38 9.25
C LEU A 59 7.29 19.32 8.27
N LEU A 60 8.09 18.30 7.94
CA LEU A 60 7.68 17.23 7.03
C LEU A 60 6.50 16.41 7.59
N GLN A 61 6.47 16.15 8.90
CA GLN A 61 5.35 15.49 9.56
C GLN A 61 4.09 16.36 9.54
N GLU A 62 4.18 17.63 9.93
CA GLU A 62 3.04 18.56 9.90
C GLU A 62 2.49 18.72 8.47
N LEU A 63 3.34 18.76 7.44
CA LEU A 63 2.91 18.76 6.05
C LEU A 63 2.19 17.46 5.66
N ASN A 64 2.71 16.30 6.07
CA ASN A 64 2.05 15.01 5.84
C ASN A 64 0.66 14.95 6.51
N ASP A 65 0.54 15.48 7.73
CA ASP A 65 -0.72 15.55 8.46
C ASP A 65 -1.73 16.44 7.72
N ILE A 66 -1.31 17.62 7.24
CA ILE A 66 -2.15 18.52 6.45
C ILE A 66 -2.64 17.83 5.17
N VAL A 67 -1.73 17.18 4.43
CA VAL A 67 -2.08 16.44 3.20
C VAL A 67 -3.06 15.30 3.52
N THR A 68 -2.83 14.57 4.61
CA THR A 68 -3.70 13.48 5.04
C THR A 68 -5.10 13.98 5.38
N VAL A 69 -5.23 15.08 6.13
CA VAL A 69 -6.53 15.70 6.45
C VAL A 69 -7.24 16.15 5.18
N PHE A 70 -6.52 16.78 4.25
CA PHE A 70 -7.07 17.19 2.97
C PHE A 70 -7.59 16.00 2.15
N LEU A 71 -6.79 14.95 2.00
CA LEU A 71 -7.18 13.73 1.29
C LEU A 71 -8.41 13.09 1.92
N ASN A 72 -8.46 12.99 3.26
CA ASN A 72 -9.61 12.47 3.98
C ASN A 72 -10.88 13.28 3.72
N PHE A 73 -10.78 14.61 3.71
CA PHE A 73 -11.90 15.48 3.39
C PHE A 73 -12.40 15.26 1.96
N VAL A 74 -11.48 15.23 0.98
CA VAL A 74 -11.81 15.00 -0.43
C VAL A 74 -12.48 13.64 -0.63
N VAL A 75 -11.89 12.58 -0.08
CA VAL A 75 -12.43 11.22 -0.19
C VAL A 75 -13.79 11.11 0.50
N THR A 76 -13.95 11.65 1.70
CA THR A 76 -15.20 11.48 2.46
C THR A 76 -16.35 12.29 1.87
N LYS A 77 -16.09 13.49 1.34
CA LYS A 77 -17.13 14.41 0.88
C LYS A 77 -17.41 14.30 -0.62
N PHE A 78 -16.37 14.12 -1.44
CA PHE A 78 -16.49 14.22 -2.89
C PHE A 78 -16.34 12.87 -3.60
N ALA A 79 -15.54 11.94 -3.06
CA ALA A 79 -15.33 10.67 -3.76
C ALA A 79 -16.63 9.87 -4.01
N PRO A 80 -17.64 9.81 -3.12
CA PRO A 80 -18.88 9.10 -3.43
C PRO A 80 -19.59 9.63 -4.68
N ILE A 81 -19.65 10.96 -4.83
CA ILE A 81 -20.28 11.62 -5.99
C ILE A 81 -19.40 11.47 -7.23
N ALA A 82 -18.09 11.69 -7.10
CA ALA A 82 -17.13 11.55 -8.20
C ALA A 82 -17.11 10.12 -8.74
N ILE A 83 -17.05 9.13 -7.85
CA ILE A 83 -17.12 7.71 -8.19
C ILE A 83 -18.45 7.39 -8.89
N PHE A 84 -19.59 7.84 -8.35
CA PHE A 84 -20.88 7.62 -9.00
C PHE A 84 -20.92 8.20 -10.42
N LEU A 85 -20.42 9.41 -10.63
CA LEU A 85 -20.34 10.04 -11.95
C LEU A 85 -19.36 9.31 -12.89
N LEU A 86 -18.20 8.88 -12.40
CA LEU A 86 -17.21 8.12 -13.16
C LEU A 86 -17.75 6.75 -13.57
N ILE A 87 -18.45 6.06 -12.67
CA ILE A 87 -19.15 4.79 -12.95
C ILE A 87 -20.22 5.01 -14.02
N SER A 88 -21.08 6.00 -13.81
CA SER A 88 -22.20 6.30 -14.71
C SER A 88 -21.70 6.66 -16.11
N ARG A 89 -20.65 7.48 -16.21
CA ARG A 89 -19.98 7.80 -17.48
C ARG A 89 -19.36 6.56 -18.11
N THR A 90 -18.67 5.73 -17.34
CA THR A 90 -18.05 4.49 -17.86
C THR A 90 -19.11 3.57 -18.45
N PHE A 91 -20.23 3.33 -17.76
CA PHE A 91 -21.33 2.53 -18.27
C PHE A 91 -22.00 3.16 -19.51
N ALA A 92 -22.16 4.48 -19.52
CA ALA A 92 -22.77 5.20 -20.64
C ALA A 92 -21.89 5.21 -21.90
N THR A 93 -20.57 5.29 -21.76
CA THR A 93 -19.64 5.35 -22.89
C THR A 93 -19.23 3.96 -23.40
N TYR A 94 -19.06 2.98 -22.51
CA TYR A 94 -18.40 1.71 -22.85
C TYR A 94 -19.24 0.46 -22.60
N GLY A 95 -20.45 0.60 -22.06
CA GLY A 95 -21.38 -0.53 -21.85
C GLY A 95 -20.83 -1.63 -20.94
N ILE A 96 -21.37 -2.85 -21.11
CA ILE A 96 -21.06 -4.03 -20.29
C ILE A 96 -19.68 -4.65 -20.66
N GLU A 97 -19.08 -4.28 -21.79
CA GLU A 97 -17.86 -4.91 -22.31
C GLU A 97 -16.65 -4.76 -21.38
N TYR A 98 -16.54 -3.63 -20.66
CA TYR A 98 -15.47 -3.42 -19.67
C TYR A 98 -15.78 -3.97 -18.27
N ILE A 99 -17.02 -4.42 -18.01
CA ILE A 99 -17.38 -5.06 -16.73
C ILE A 99 -16.63 -6.38 -16.57
N ARG A 100 -16.54 -7.17 -17.64
CA ARG A 100 -15.93 -8.50 -17.56
C ARG A 100 -14.45 -8.43 -17.17
N PRO A 101 -13.59 -7.60 -17.80
CA PRO A 101 -12.22 -7.38 -17.33
C PRO A 101 -12.15 -6.86 -15.88
N ALA A 102 -13.01 -5.91 -15.50
CA ALA A 102 -13.05 -5.37 -14.14
C ALA A 102 -13.40 -6.43 -13.08
N VAL A 103 -14.36 -7.31 -13.36
CA VAL A 103 -14.72 -8.42 -12.48
C VAL A 103 -13.58 -9.43 -12.38
N VAL A 104 -12.90 -9.73 -13.49
CA VAL A 104 -11.71 -10.59 -13.47
C VAL A 104 -10.61 -9.99 -12.58
N TYR A 105 -10.33 -8.70 -12.73
CA TYR A 105 -9.41 -7.99 -11.83
C TYR A 105 -9.84 -8.11 -10.36
N MET A 106 -11.12 -7.87 -10.06
CA MET A 106 -11.63 -7.93 -8.70
C MET A 106 -11.45 -9.32 -8.09
N VAL A 107 -11.90 -10.35 -8.79
CA VAL A 107 -11.83 -11.74 -8.32
C VAL A 107 -10.38 -12.19 -8.14
N LEU A 108 -9.51 -11.92 -9.11
CA LEU A 108 -8.10 -12.28 -9.01
C LEU A 108 -7.40 -11.57 -7.85
N THR A 109 -7.66 -10.27 -7.68
CA THR A 109 -7.06 -9.49 -6.59
C THR A 109 -7.56 -10.00 -5.23
N VAL A 110 -8.86 -10.27 -5.08
CA VAL A 110 -9.43 -10.84 -3.85
C VAL A 110 -8.80 -12.20 -3.54
N ILE A 111 -8.71 -13.10 -4.52
CA ILE A 111 -8.08 -14.41 -4.33
C ILE A 111 -6.62 -14.25 -3.90
N LEU A 112 -5.87 -13.39 -4.58
CA LEU A 112 -4.45 -13.16 -4.26
C LEU A 112 -4.27 -12.63 -2.83
N LEU A 113 -5.07 -11.64 -2.43
CA LEU A 113 -5.04 -11.09 -1.07
C LEU A 113 -5.44 -12.13 -0.03
N LEU A 114 -6.45 -12.96 -0.31
CA LEU A 114 -6.86 -14.03 0.61
C LEU A 114 -5.78 -15.12 0.72
N VAL A 115 -5.14 -15.52 -0.37
CA VAL A 115 -4.04 -16.49 -0.37
C VAL A 115 -2.86 -15.93 0.44
N TYR A 116 -2.55 -14.64 0.30
CA TYR A 116 -1.49 -14.02 1.08
C TYR A 116 -1.86 -13.94 2.57
N LEU A 117 -3.08 -13.51 2.88
CA LEU A 117 -3.59 -13.35 4.25
C LEU A 117 -3.68 -14.68 5.01
N PHE A 118 -4.22 -15.72 4.37
CA PHE A 118 -4.50 -17.02 5.01
C PHE A 118 -3.42 -18.07 4.75
N GLY A 119 -2.55 -17.85 3.76
CA GLY A 119 -1.45 -18.75 3.41
C GLY A 119 -0.10 -18.16 3.77
N ALA A 120 0.29 -17.05 3.13
CA ALA A 120 1.62 -16.47 3.27
C ALA A 120 1.92 -16.00 4.70
N TYR A 121 1.03 -15.22 5.34
CA TYR A 121 1.28 -14.74 6.70
C TYR A 121 1.36 -15.85 7.76
N PRO A 122 0.43 -16.81 7.82
CA PRO A 122 0.57 -17.95 8.73
C PRO A 122 1.85 -18.75 8.46
N LEU A 123 2.24 -18.93 7.19
CA LEU A 123 3.50 -19.59 6.84
C LEU A 123 4.71 -18.79 7.34
N MET A 124 4.71 -17.46 7.21
CA MET A 124 5.76 -16.60 7.75
C MET A 124 5.86 -16.70 9.27
N VAL A 125 4.72 -16.74 9.98
CA VAL A 125 4.71 -16.99 11.43
C VAL A 125 5.34 -18.34 11.74
N PHE A 126 4.95 -19.39 11.04
CA PHE A 126 5.51 -20.73 11.26
C PHE A 126 7.02 -20.79 11.03
N ILE A 127 7.50 -20.26 9.90
CA ILE A 127 8.94 -20.29 9.56
C ILE A 127 9.74 -19.39 10.49
N GLY A 128 9.26 -18.17 10.76
CA GLY A 128 10.00 -17.16 11.52
C GLY A 128 9.98 -17.37 13.03
N THR A 129 8.90 -17.93 13.58
CA THR A 129 8.73 -18.05 15.04
C THR A 129 8.63 -19.50 15.53
N ARG A 130 8.44 -20.47 14.63
CA ARG A 130 8.10 -21.88 14.92
C ARG A 130 6.81 -22.06 15.73
N LEU A 131 5.94 -21.04 15.74
CA LEU A 131 4.63 -21.09 16.38
C LEU A 131 3.58 -21.73 15.46
N ASN A 132 2.50 -22.25 16.06
CA ASN A 132 1.44 -22.91 15.30
C ASN A 132 0.60 -21.90 14.47
N PRO A 133 0.63 -21.97 13.12
CA PRO A 133 -0.06 -21.02 12.25
C PRO A 133 -1.59 -21.04 12.41
N LYS A 134 -2.17 -22.18 12.81
CA LYS A 134 -3.62 -22.28 13.05
C LYS A 134 -4.04 -21.54 14.31
N THR A 135 -3.16 -21.45 15.31
CA THR A 135 -3.42 -20.69 16.54
C THR A 135 -3.33 -19.19 16.27
N PHE A 136 -2.33 -18.76 15.50
CA PHE A 136 -2.26 -17.40 14.99
C PHE A 136 -3.57 -16.99 14.29
N LEU A 137 -4.01 -17.78 13.32
CA LEU A 137 -5.14 -17.43 12.50
C LEU A 137 -6.45 -17.33 13.29
N ARG A 138 -6.66 -18.24 14.25
CA ARG A 138 -7.82 -18.18 15.16
C ARG A 138 -7.82 -16.92 16.02
N LYS A 139 -6.65 -16.52 16.54
CA LYS A 139 -6.53 -15.38 17.45
C LYS A 139 -6.61 -14.03 16.75
N ILE A 140 -6.11 -13.94 15.51
CA ILE A 140 -6.09 -12.70 14.71
C ILE A 140 -7.41 -12.43 13.97
N MET A 141 -8.33 -13.40 13.90
CA MET A 141 -9.58 -13.28 13.12
C MET A 141 -10.40 -12.02 13.47
N GLY A 142 -10.41 -11.60 14.73
CA GLY A 142 -11.08 -10.36 15.15
C GLY A 142 -10.49 -9.12 14.47
N VAL A 143 -9.17 -9.04 14.35
CA VAL A 143 -8.45 -7.95 13.67
C VAL A 143 -8.74 -7.96 12.17
N ILE A 144 -8.79 -9.15 11.55
CA ILE A 144 -9.14 -9.29 10.12
C ILE A 144 -10.54 -8.72 9.87
N LEU A 145 -11.55 -9.18 10.62
CA LEU A 145 -12.93 -8.74 10.42
C LEU A 145 -13.12 -7.25 10.72
N PHE A 146 -12.45 -6.74 11.75
CA PHE A 146 -12.54 -5.34 12.12
C PHE A 146 -11.83 -4.44 11.10
N GLY A 147 -10.62 -4.80 10.66
CA GLY A 147 -9.90 -4.11 9.59
C GLY A 147 -10.69 -4.08 8.28
N PHE A 148 -11.33 -5.20 7.94
CA PHE A 148 -12.22 -5.29 6.79
C PHE A 148 -13.38 -4.31 6.91
N SER A 149 -14.10 -4.34 8.04
CA SER A 149 -15.28 -3.51 8.26
C SER A 149 -14.97 -2.01 8.29
N THR A 150 -13.83 -1.61 8.86
CA THR A 150 -13.48 -0.21 9.07
C THR A 150 -12.73 0.40 7.89
N SER A 151 -12.04 -0.40 7.08
CA SER A 151 -11.14 0.08 6.02
C SER A 151 -10.11 1.11 6.52
N SER A 152 -9.70 1.04 7.79
CA SER A 152 -8.67 1.90 8.36
C SER A 152 -7.77 1.12 9.31
N SER A 153 -6.47 1.10 9.01
CA SER A 153 -5.45 0.54 9.91
C SER A 153 -5.35 1.33 11.22
N ALA A 154 -5.53 2.65 11.16
CA ALA A 154 -5.55 3.52 12.33
C ALA A 154 -6.72 3.20 13.28
N ALA A 155 -7.92 2.99 12.75
CA ALA A 155 -9.06 2.57 13.56
C ALA A 155 -8.87 1.19 14.17
N THR A 156 -8.13 0.30 13.50
CA THR A 156 -7.91 -1.09 13.90
C THR A 156 -6.77 -1.25 14.92
N LEU A 157 -5.88 -0.25 15.03
CA LEU A 157 -4.69 -0.30 15.89
C LEU A 157 -4.99 -0.67 17.35
N PRO A 158 -6.00 -0.12 18.05
CA PRO A 158 -6.28 -0.49 19.45
C PRO A 158 -6.65 -1.97 19.61
N MET A 159 -7.49 -2.49 18.70
CA MET A 159 -7.88 -3.91 18.71
C MET A 159 -6.69 -4.82 18.35
N ASN A 160 -5.86 -4.39 17.40
CA ASN A 160 -4.67 -5.13 17.00
C ASN A 160 -3.68 -5.22 18.17
N TYR A 161 -3.44 -4.10 18.85
CA TYR A 161 -2.61 -4.04 20.06
C TYR A 161 -3.11 -4.98 21.15
N GLU A 162 -4.41 -4.93 21.45
CA GLU A 162 -5.01 -5.81 22.46
C GLU A 162 -4.86 -7.29 22.08
N THR A 163 -5.04 -7.63 20.80
CA THR A 163 -4.89 -8.99 20.29
C THR A 163 -3.45 -9.47 20.43
N CYS A 164 -2.46 -8.66 20.02
CA CYS A 164 -1.04 -8.99 20.16
C CYS A 164 -0.64 -9.21 21.62
N VAL A 165 -1.01 -8.29 22.51
CA VAL A 165 -0.59 -8.34 23.92
C VAL A 165 -1.35 -9.43 24.70
N LYS A 166 -2.69 -9.42 24.65
CA LYS A 166 -3.51 -10.28 25.51
C LYS A 166 -3.70 -11.68 24.95
N ARG A 167 -3.77 -11.85 23.63
CA ARG A 167 -4.06 -13.16 23.00
C ARG A 167 -2.82 -13.84 22.46
N MET A 168 -1.89 -13.07 21.90
CA MET A 168 -0.67 -13.61 21.29
C MET A 168 0.56 -13.60 22.20
N GLY A 169 0.49 -12.94 23.37
CA GLY A 169 1.58 -12.94 24.35
C GLY A 169 2.76 -12.05 23.98
N VAL A 170 2.59 -11.11 23.05
CA VAL A 170 3.61 -10.12 22.67
C VAL A 170 3.81 -9.14 23.83
N ASP A 171 5.06 -8.80 24.17
CA ASP A 171 5.34 -7.78 25.15
C ASP A 171 4.75 -6.40 24.77
N LYS A 172 4.30 -5.66 25.78
CA LYS A 172 3.65 -4.36 25.59
C LYS A 172 4.55 -3.36 24.87
N GLN A 173 5.85 -3.34 25.17
CA GLN A 173 6.79 -2.39 24.56
C GLN A 173 6.99 -2.72 23.08
N VAL A 174 7.13 -4.00 22.74
CA VAL A 174 7.23 -4.45 21.36
C VAL A 174 5.96 -4.10 20.58
N ALA A 175 4.77 -4.40 21.13
CA ALA A 175 3.51 -4.09 20.47
C ALA A 175 3.28 -2.57 20.31
N SER A 176 3.60 -1.77 21.33
CA SER A 176 3.45 -0.31 21.31
C SER A 176 4.41 0.39 20.35
N PHE A 177 5.50 -0.27 19.95
CA PHE A 177 6.44 0.26 18.96
C PHE A 177 6.18 -0.27 17.55
N VAL A 178 6.08 -1.59 17.39
CA VAL A 178 6.02 -2.24 16.08
C VAL A 178 4.68 -1.99 15.39
N LEU A 179 3.56 -2.01 16.09
CA LEU A 179 2.24 -1.84 15.45
C LEU A 179 2.01 -0.43 14.91
N PRO A 180 2.29 0.66 15.66
CA PRO A 180 2.16 2.02 15.10
C PRO A 180 3.16 2.28 13.96
N LEU A 181 4.36 1.72 14.04
CA LEU A 181 5.36 1.82 12.97
C LEU A 181 4.87 1.08 11.70
N GLY A 182 4.43 -0.17 11.87
CA GLY A 182 3.92 -1.03 10.80
C GLY A 182 2.73 -0.41 10.08
N MET A 183 1.79 0.18 10.82
CA MET A 183 0.62 0.88 10.28
C MET A 183 0.97 1.93 9.20
N THR A 184 2.17 2.50 9.24
CA THR A 184 2.64 3.50 8.25
C THR A 184 3.54 2.91 7.17
N ILE A 185 4.41 1.96 7.51
CA ILE A 185 5.46 1.48 6.59
C ILE A 185 5.10 0.13 5.95
N ASN A 186 4.40 -0.72 6.69
CA ASN A 186 4.14 -2.11 6.34
C ASN A 186 2.78 -2.28 5.65
N MET A 187 2.70 -1.79 4.41
CA MET A 187 1.49 -1.81 3.61
C MET A 187 1.54 -2.85 2.46
N ASP A 188 1.84 -4.10 2.80
CA ASP A 188 1.96 -5.22 1.83
C ASP A 188 0.73 -5.36 0.92
N GLY A 189 -0.47 -5.29 1.50
CA GLY A 189 -1.72 -5.42 0.77
C GLY A 189 -1.91 -4.28 -0.22
N THR A 190 -1.47 -3.08 0.17
CA THR A 190 -1.47 -1.92 -0.71
C THR A 190 -0.53 -2.19 -1.87
N ALA A 191 0.72 -2.60 -1.62
CA ALA A 191 1.68 -2.90 -2.68
C ALA A 191 1.15 -3.98 -3.66
N ILE A 192 0.56 -5.08 -3.16
CA ILE A 192 -0.05 -6.12 -3.98
C ILE A 192 -1.17 -5.54 -4.85
N MET A 193 -2.10 -4.80 -4.25
CA MET A 193 -3.23 -4.20 -4.98
C MET A 193 -2.76 -3.21 -6.04
N GLN A 194 -1.74 -2.39 -5.73
CA GLN A 194 -1.17 -1.40 -6.64
C GLN A 194 -0.53 -2.07 -7.87
N VAL A 195 0.24 -3.15 -7.68
CA VAL A 195 0.85 -3.90 -8.78
C VAL A 195 -0.23 -4.50 -9.67
N VAL A 196 -1.21 -5.20 -9.09
CA VAL A 196 -2.28 -5.85 -9.87
C VAL A 196 -3.14 -4.83 -10.60
N ALA A 197 -3.50 -3.71 -9.95
CA ALA A 197 -4.25 -2.61 -10.55
C ALA A 197 -3.49 -1.98 -11.72
N THR A 198 -2.19 -1.71 -11.55
CA THR A 198 -1.34 -1.14 -12.61
C THR A 198 -1.27 -2.07 -13.82
N LEU A 199 -1.13 -3.39 -13.61
CA LEU A 199 -1.11 -4.37 -14.68
C LEU A 199 -2.45 -4.49 -15.41
N PHE A 200 -3.56 -4.43 -14.66
CA PHE A 200 -4.89 -4.39 -15.25
C PHE A 200 -5.07 -3.16 -16.14
N ILE A 201 -4.69 -1.97 -15.66
CA ILE A 201 -4.80 -0.72 -16.42
C ILE A 201 -3.93 -0.77 -17.66
N ALA A 202 -2.69 -1.25 -17.52
CA ALA A 202 -1.78 -1.40 -18.64
C ALA A 202 -2.38 -2.31 -19.73
N GLY A 203 -2.88 -3.49 -19.35
CA GLY A 203 -3.53 -4.42 -20.28
C GLY A 203 -4.80 -3.87 -20.91
N ALA A 204 -5.65 -3.20 -20.12
CA ALA A 204 -6.91 -2.62 -20.61
C ALA A 204 -6.69 -1.43 -21.56
N ALA A 205 -5.61 -0.67 -21.37
CA ALA A 205 -5.24 0.46 -22.22
C ALA A 205 -4.30 0.09 -23.37
N GLY A 206 -3.93 -1.20 -23.51
CA GLY A 206 -3.10 -1.69 -24.61
C GLY A 206 -1.61 -1.35 -24.47
N TYR A 207 -1.11 -1.13 -23.26
CA TYR A 207 0.32 -0.95 -23.02
C TYR A 207 1.05 -2.30 -23.03
N ASP A 208 2.20 -2.32 -23.70
CA ASP A 208 3.14 -3.44 -23.60
C ASP A 208 3.90 -3.38 -22.27
N VAL A 209 3.60 -4.32 -21.38
CA VAL A 209 4.29 -4.46 -20.10
C VAL A 209 5.56 -5.29 -20.29
N SER A 210 6.69 -4.60 -20.43
CA SER A 210 8.00 -5.25 -20.46
C SER A 210 8.45 -5.72 -19.06
N VAL A 211 9.45 -6.60 -19.00
CA VAL A 211 10.09 -7.00 -17.73
C VAL A 211 10.69 -5.80 -17.00
N GLY A 212 11.26 -4.83 -17.74
CA GLY A 212 11.76 -3.59 -17.17
C GLY A 212 10.64 -2.78 -16.50
N SER A 213 9.50 -2.66 -17.18
CA SER A 213 8.31 -1.98 -16.64
C SER A 213 7.80 -2.68 -15.37
N LEU A 214 7.80 -4.02 -15.31
CA LEU A 214 7.42 -4.76 -14.09
C LEU A 214 8.30 -4.43 -12.89
N ILE A 215 9.61 -4.34 -13.08
CA ILE A 215 10.55 -3.98 -12.01
C ILE A 215 10.26 -2.56 -11.50
N VAL A 216 10.04 -1.61 -12.40
CA VAL A 216 9.71 -0.23 -12.03
C VAL A 216 8.37 -0.16 -11.29
N ILE A 217 7.34 -0.86 -11.78
CA ILE A 217 6.03 -0.93 -11.11
C ILE A 217 6.19 -1.49 -9.69
N ALA A 218 6.94 -2.58 -9.51
CA ALA A 218 7.16 -3.18 -8.20
C ALA A 218 7.91 -2.23 -7.24
N LEU A 219 8.95 -1.54 -7.72
CA LEU A 219 9.69 -0.55 -6.93
C LEU A 219 8.83 0.64 -6.53
N LEU A 220 8.07 1.20 -7.48
CA LEU A 220 7.17 2.31 -7.20
C LEU A 220 6.06 1.90 -6.23
N ALA A 221 5.47 0.71 -6.40
CA ALA A 221 4.45 0.19 -5.50
C ALA A 221 4.98 0.00 -4.07
N LEU A 222 6.20 -0.54 -3.92
CA LEU A 222 6.83 -0.73 -2.62
C LEU A 222 7.15 0.60 -1.92
N VAL A 223 7.68 1.57 -2.64
CA VAL A 223 7.96 2.87 -2.03
C VAL A 223 6.66 3.63 -1.72
N ALA A 224 5.71 3.61 -2.65
CA ALA A 224 4.47 4.32 -2.47
C ALA A 224 3.59 3.71 -1.37
N SER A 225 3.70 2.40 -1.11
CA SER A 225 3.02 1.75 0.02
C SER A 225 3.50 2.28 1.37
N VAL A 226 4.79 2.63 1.51
CA VAL A 226 5.33 3.28 2.73
C VAL A 226 4.81 4.70 2.90
N GLY A 227 4.50 5.39 1.81
CA GLY A 227 3.98 6.77 1.81
C GLY A 227 2.46 6.87 1.87
N THR A 228 1.73 5.75 1.92
CA THR A 228 0.28 5.74 1.82
C THR A 228 -0.34 6.11 3.18
N PRO A 229 -1.22 7.12 3.26
CA PRO A 229 -1.96 7.40 4.50
C PRO A 229 -2.81 6.21 4.95
N ALA A 230 -2.88 5.95 6.26
CA ALA A 230 -3.69 4.88 6.86
C ALA A 230 -5.20 5.21 6.92
N ALA A 231 -5.74 5.74 5.82
CA ALA A 231 -7.11 6.24 5.74
C ALA A 231 -7.82 5.80 4.45
N PRO A 232 -9.17 5.76 4.45
CA PRO A 232 -9.94 5.36 3.28
C PRO A 232 -9.60 6.17 2.02
N GLY A 233 -9.52 5.51 0.86
CA GLY A 233 -9.30 6.14 -0.45
C GLY A 233 -7.89 6.65 -0.72
N ALA A 234 -6.94 6.49 0.22
CA ALA A 234 -5.53 6.81 -0.01
C ALA A 234 -4.92 6.01 -1.18
N GLY A 235 -5.36 4.76 -1.38
CA GLY A 235 -4.89 3.89 -2.45
C GLY A 235 -5.16 4.43 -3.86
N ALA A 236 -6.23 5.21 -4.04
CA ALA A 236 -6.58 5.83 -5.32
C ALA A 236 -5.48 6.81 -5.80
N VAL A 237 -5.10 7.73 -4.92
CA VAL A 237 -4.10 8.77 -5.22
C VAL A 237 -2.75 8.12 -5.53
N ILE A 238 -2.37 7.11 -4.74
CA ILE A 238 -1.12 6.39 -4.91
C ILE A 238 -1.07 5.61 -6.23
N LEU A 239 -2.19 5.00 -6.64
CA LEU A 239 -2.28 4.31 -7.93
C LEU A 239 -2.02 5.28 -9.09
N PHE A 240 -2.61 6.48 -9.04
CA PHE A 240 -2.37 7.50 -10.06
C PHE A 240 -0.90 7.94 -10.11
N THR A 241 -0.25 8.07 -8.95
CA THR A 241 1.19 8.37 -8.86
C THR A 241 2.03 7.26 -9.51
N ILE A 242 1.70 5.99 -9.27
CA ILE A 242 2.41 4.85 -9.89
C ILE A 242 2.24 4.86 -11.41
N LEU A 243 1.00 5.02 -11.89
CA LEU A 243 0.69 5.08 -13.33
C LEU A 243 1.45 6.22 -14.02
N SER A 244 1.48 7.40 -13.39
CA SER A 244 2.22 8.55 -13.92
C SER A 244 3.72 8.31 -13.94
N GLY A 245 4.26 7.68 -12.89
CA GLY A 245 5.69 7.33 -12.79
C GLY A 245 6.16 6.30 -13.82
N VAL A 246 5.27 5.45 -14.35
CA VAL A 246 5.58 4.51 -15.44
C VAL A 246 5.14 5.01 -16.83
N GLY A 247 4.54 6.19 -16.91
CA GLY A 247 4.07 6.80 -18.16
C GLY A 247 2.76 6.22 -18.70
N PHE A 248 1.97 5.52 -17.89
CA PHE A 248 0.68 4.97 -18.28
C PHE A 248 -0.46 5.99 -18.10
N THR A 249 -0.37 7.10 -18.85
CA THR A 249 -1.25 8.28 -18.68
C THR A 249 -2.16 8.56 -19.90
N SER A 250 -2.32 7.61 -20.82
CA SER A 250 -3.26 7.75 -21.94
C SER A 250 -4.71 7.87 -21.46
N ASP A 251 -5.58 8.43 -22.31
CA ASP A 251 -7.01 8.53 -22.02
C ASP A 251 -7.61 7.16 -21.69
N ALA A 252 -7.19 6.10 -22.38
CA ALA A 252 -7.60 4.72 -22.10
C ALA A 252 -7.20 4.25 -20.68
N ALA A 253 -5.98 4.58 -20.23
CA ALA A 253 -5.53 4.27 -18.88
C ALA A 253 -6.31 5.05 -17.81
N LEU A 254 -6.60 6.34 -18.03
CA LEU A 254 -7.38 7.14 -17.09
C LEU A 254 -8.82 6.63 -16.94
N MET A 255 -9.38 6.06 -18.01
CA MET A 255 -10.69 5.41 -17.97
C MET A 255 -10.65 4.09 -17.19
N ALA A 256 -9.66 3.24 -17.45
CA ALA A 256 -9.47 2.00 -16.67
C ALA A 256 -9.17 2.28 -15.19
N TYR A 257 -8.40 3.32 -14.88
CA TYR A 257 -8.17 3.83 -13.53
C TYR A 257 -9.48 4.23 -12.85
N SER A 258 -10.33 5.00 -13.54
CA SER A 258 -11.65 5.42 -13.03
C SER A 258 -12.55 4.23 -12.72
N LEU A 259 -12.51 3.17 -13.54
CA LEU A 259 -13.22 1.92 -13.31
C LEU A 259 -12.68 1.16 -12.10
N ILE A 260 -11.37 1.18 -11.84
CA ILE A 260 -10.82 0.63 -10.59
C ILE A 260 -11.35 1.43 -9.40
N LEU A 261 -11.26 2.76 -9.39
CA LEU A 261 -11.75 3.57 -8.27
C LEU A 261 -13.19 3.26 -7.88
N ALA A 262 -14.01 2.97 -8.88
CA ALA A 262 -15.38 2.55 -8.71
C ALA A 262 -15.58 1.24 -7.97
N ILE A 263 -14.79 0.23 -8.31
CA ILE A 263 -15.00 -1.15 -7.88
C ILE A 263 -14.02 -1.58 -6.78
N ASN A 264 -13.00 -0.77 -6.47
CA ASN A 264 -11.91 -1.14 -5.57
C ASN A 264 -12.33 -1.22 -4.10
N ARG A 265 -13.50 -0.70 -3.74
CA ARG A 265 -13.88 -0.54 -2.33
C ARG A 265 -13.82 -1.85 -1.51
N PRO A 266 -14.34 -2.99 -1.98
CA PRO A 266 -14.21 -4.27 -1.26
C PRO A 266 -12.77 -4.78 -1.18
N ILE A 267 -11.94 -4.44 -2.17
CA ILE A 267 -10.52 -4.81 -2.21
C ILE A 267 -9.76 -3.99 -1.17
N GLU A 268 -10.02 -2.68 -1.06
CA GLU A 268 -9.42 -1.80 -0.04
C GLU A 268 -9.72 -2.29 1.39
N MET A 269 -10.92 -2.83 1.63
CA MET A 269 -11.29 -3.46 2.91
C MET A 269 -10.38 -4.66 3.23
N LEU A 270 -10.15 -5.55 2.25
CA LEU A 270 -9.24 -6.69 2.42
C LEU A 270 -7.78 -6.26 2.56
N VAL A 271 -7.34 -5.27 1.78
CA VAL A 271 -5.99 -4.68 1.88
C VAL A 271 -5.73 -4.18 3.29
N THR A 272 -6.68 -3.44 3.87
CA THR A 272 -6.57 -2.94 5.25
C THR A 272 -6.37 -4.09 6.23
N SER A 273 -7.18 -5.14 6.08
CA SER A 273 -7.09 -6.33 6.93
C SER A 273 -5.71 -6.99 6.82
N LEU A 274 -5.20 -7.11 5.60
CA LEU A 274 -3.91 -7.69 5.31
C LEU A 274 -2.78 -6.89 5.94
N ASN A 275 -2.76 -5.57 5.76
CA ASN A 275 -1.75 -4.69 6.36
C ASN A 275 -1.74 -4.82 7.89
N CYS A 276 -2.92 -4.78 8.54
CA CYS A 276 -3.02 -4.94 9.99
C CYS A 276 -2.48 -6.29 10.48
N VAL A 277 -2.75 -7.37 9.74
CA VAL A 277 -2.21 -8.70 10.08
C VAL A 277 -0.71 -8.76 9.90
N GLY A 278 -0.17 -8.14 8.84
CA GLY A 278 1.27 -8.01 8.63
C GLY A 278 1.97 -7.36 9.83
N ASP A 279 1.37 -6.31 10.40
CA ASP A 279 1.90 -5.64 11.59
C ASP A 279 1.97 -6.60 12.80
N SER A 280 0.94 -7.42 12.98
CA SER A 280 0.90 -8.44 14.04
C SER A 280 1.95 -9.53 13.82
N VAL A 281 2.18 -9.95 12.56
CA VAL A 281 3.21 -10.93 12.20
C VAL A 281 4.60 -10.38 12.53
N ALA A 282 4.88 -9.15 12.14
CA ALA A 282 6.15 -8.48 12.46
C ALA A 282 6.33 -8.36 13.98
N SER A 283 5.29 -7.97 14.71
CA SER A 283 5.33 -7.83 16.17
C SER A 283 5.61 -9.18 16.87
N LEU A 284 5.00 -10.27 16.39
CA LEU A 284 5.29 -11.63 16.86
C LEU A 284 6.74 -12.04 16.59
N TYR A 285 7.25 -11.77 15.39
CA TYR A 285 8.61 -12.11 15.02
C TYR A 285 9.64 -11.37 15.89
N VAL A 286 9.47 -10.06 16.07
CA VAL A 286 10.35 -9.24 16.91
C VAL A 286 10.26 -9.67 18.38
N ALA A 287 9.07 -9.90 18.92
CA ALA A 287 8.93 -10.37 20.29
C ALA A 287 9.60 -11.74 20.50
N LYS A 288 9.52 -12.63 19.51
CA LYS A 288 10.20 -13.93 19.55
C LYS A 288 11.72 -13.77 19.49
N SER A 289 12.25 -12.93 18.60
CA SER A 289 13.71 -12.71 18.46
C SER A 289 14.32 -12.10 19.72
N GLU A 290 13.59 -11.17 20.36
CA GLU A 290 14.00 -10.51 21.60
C GLU A 290 13.71 -11.32 22.88
N LYS A 291 13.16 -12.53 22.76
CA LYS A 291 12.71 -13.37 23.91
C LYS A 291 11.68 -12.69 24.81
N LEU A 292 10.88 -11.79 24.23
CA LEU A 292 9.81 -11.03 24.85
C LEU A 292 8.41 -11.58 24.48
N LEU A 293 8.35 -12.84 24.02
CA LEU A 293 7.12 -13.52 23.69
C LEU A 293 6.73 -14.54 24.77
N LYS A 294 5.52 -14.41 25.30
CA LYS A 294 4.89 -15.37 26.21
C LYS A 294 4.21 -16.48 25.42
N GLU A 295 4.94 -17.56 25.15
CA GLU A 295 4.44 -18.70 24.37
C GLU A 295 3.30 -19.47 25.05
N ASP A 296 3.23 -19.43 26.39
CA ASP A 296 2.12 -19.96 27.16
C ASP A 296 0.81 -19.24 26.81
N VAL A 297 0.84 -17.91 26.74
CA VAL A 297 -0.30 -17.09 26.30
C VAL A 297 -0.64 -17.38 24.84
N TYR A 298 0.36 -17.52 23.97
CA TYR A 298 0.14 -17.86 22.56
C TYR A 298 -0.51 -19.23 22.39
N ASN A 299 -0.06 -20.25 23.13
CA ASN A 299 -0.54 -21.62 23.01
C ASN A 299 -1.82 -21.90 23.82
N ALA A 300 -2.21 -21.00 24.72
CA ALA A 300 -3.49 -21.05 25.42
C ALA A 300 -4.65 -21.09 24.41
N LYS A 301 -5.61 -21.98 24.67
CA LYS A 301 -6.76 -22.26 23.80
C LYS A 301 -7.71 -21.07 23.67
#